data_AF-A0A9P6WHT6-F1
#
_entry.id   AF-A0A9P6WHT6-F1
#
_cell.length_a   1.000
_cell.length_b   1.000
_cell.length_c   1.000
_cell.angle_alpha   90.00
_cell.angle_beta   90.00
_cell.angle_gamma   90.00
#
_symmetry.space_group_name_H-M   'P 1'
#
loop_
_entity.id
_entity.type
_entity.pdbx_description
1 polymer ?
#
loop_
_entity_poly.entity_id
_entity_poly.type
_entity_poly.pdbx_seq_one_letter_code
_entity_poly.pdbx_strand_id
1 'polypeptide(L)'
;MSSENTALLAANFNDDANNTRSNNQHHQSVFNSFYKNSKTTFQSSPVNWLLLFVPIGILCEKFNLGPVAIFITNFFAIIPLASLLAYATEELGESIHNDSIAGLLNATFGNAVEVIVSVIALKQNQITVVQASMLGSILSNLLLVLGSCFIVGGIRFKEQFFNQTAAQTMGSLLAVSVMALLLPAAFYLSLPKDTNRLEDKILDLSRGTSI
;
A
#
# COMPACT_ATOMS: atom_id res chain seq x y z
N MET A 1 13.61 41.23 53.51
CA MET A 1 12.30 40.87 52.93
C MET A 1 12.08 41.39 51.50
N SER A 2 12.67 42.52 51.07
CA SER A 2 12.49 43.04 49.69
C SER A 2 13.44 42.43 48.63
N SER A 3 14.62 41.92 49.02
CA SER A 3 15.65 41.42 48.10
C SER A 3 15.47 39.94 47.69
N GLU A 4 14.79 39.13 48.51
CA GLU A 4 14.50 37.72 48.20
C GLU A 4 13.36 37.57 47.19
N ASN A 5 12.34 38.43 47.24
CA ASN A 5 11.23 38.40 46.28
C ASN A 5 11.66 38.82 44.86
N THR A 6 12.63 39.73 44.74
CA THR A 6 13.21 40.11 43.44
C THR A 6 14.07 38.99 42.84
N ALA A 7 14.76 38.20 43.68
CA ALA A 7 15.56 37.06 43.22
C ALA A 7 14.68 35.89 42.77
N LEU A 8 13.57 35.62 43.47
CA LEU A 8 12.61 34.57 43.08
C LEU A 8 11.84 34.91 41.80
N LEU A 9 11.48 36.19 41.61
CA LEU A 9 10.88 36.64 40.34
C LEU A 9 11.87 36.49 39.18
N ALA A 10 13.13 36.88 39.37
CA ALA A 10 14.15 36.72 38.34
C ALA A 10 14.43 35.24 37.99
N ALA A 11 14.39 34.34 38.99
CA ALA A 11 14.54 32.90 38.77
C ALA A 11 13.37 32.31 37.96
N ASN A 12 12.13 32.62 38.32
CA ASN A 12 10.94 32.15 37.59
C ASN A 12 10.92 32.66 36.13
N PHE A 13 11.27 33.93 35.90
CA PHE A 13 11.37 34.48 34.54
C PHE A 13 12.45 33.78 33.70
N ASN A 14 13.55 33.36 34.32
CA ASN A 14 14.66 32.70 33.62
C ASN A 14 14.33 31.23 33.31
N ASP A 15 13.59 30.55 34.20
CA ASP A 15 13.07 29.21 33.96
C ASP A 15 11.99 29.21 32.86
N ASP A 16 11.09 30.18 32.84
CA ASP A 16 10.09 30.34 31.78
C ASP A 16 10.74 30.62 30.42
N ALA A 17 11.77 31.49 30.39
CA ALA A 17 12.53 31.78 29.18
C ALA A 17 13.30 30.56 28.65
N ASN A 18 13.87 29.74 29.55
CA ASN A 18 14.58 28.52 29.18
C ASN A 18 13.62 27.40 28.72
N ASN A 19 12.45 27.29 29.36
CA ASN A 19 11.40 26.35 28.96
C ASN A 19 10.86 26.69 27.56
N THR A 20 10.64 27.98 27.28
CA THR A 20 10.18 28.46 25.96
C THR A 20 11.23 28.23 24.86
N ARG A 21 12.53 28.38 25.18
CA ARG A 21 13.63 28.09 24.25
C ARG A 21 13.81 26.60 23.97
N SER A 22 13.72 25.76 25.00
CA SER A 22 13.77 24.29 24.89
C SER A 22 12.65 23.74 24.00
N ASN A 23 11.41 24.22 24.20
CA ASN A 23 10.25 23.77 23.43
C ASN A 23 10.34 24.14 21.94
N ASN A 24 10.84 25.33 21.62
CA ASN A 24 11.05 25.77 20.23
C ASN A 24 12.15 24.96 19.52
N GLN A 25 13.24 24.61 20.22
CA GLN A 25 14.31 23.78 19.66
C GLN A 25 13.86 22.33 19.40
N HIS A 26 13.02 21.77 20.28
CA HIS A 26 12.45 20.43 20.09
C HIS A 26 11.46 20.40 18.91
N HIS A 27 10.61 21.41 18.76
CA HIS A 27 9.65 21.49 17.64
C HIS A 27 10.36 21.65 16.29
N GLN A 28 11.44 22.45 16.23
CA GLN A 28 12.23 22.66 15.02
C GLN A 28 13.07 21.43 14.64
N SER A 29 13.53 20.66 15.64
CA SER A 29 14.20 19.36 15.49
C SER A 29 13.27 18.29 14.91
N VAL A 30 12.04 18.18 15.44
CA VAL A 30 11.04 17.23 14.93
C VAL A 30 10.59 17.60 13.52
N PHE A 31 10.32 18.88 13.24
CA PHE A 31 9.86 19.32 11.92
C PHE A 31 10.95 19.17 10.84
N ASN A 32 12.20 19.48 11.15
CA ASN A 32 13.32 19.24 10.24
C ASN A 32 13.62 17.75 10.06
N SER A 33 13.43 16.93 11.09
CA SER A 33 13.53 15.47 10.96
C SER A 33 12.38 14.89 10.14
N PHE A 34 11.16 15.41 10.29
CA PHE A 34 9.99 15.01 9.50
C PHE A 34 10.12 15.43 8.03
N TYR A 35 10.62 16.65 7.78
CA TYR A 35 10.88 17.17 6.43
C TYR A 35 12.05 16.45 5.78
N LYS A 36 13.12 16.16 6.52
CA LYS A 36 14.27 15.39 6.03
C LYS A 36 13.87 13.96 5.73
N ASN A 37 13.16 13.27 6.64
CA ASN A 37 12.67 11.91 6.42
C ASN A 37 11.65 11.86 5.27
N SER A 38 10.70 12.81 5.20
CA SER A 38 9.78 12.94 4.05
C SER A 38 10.54 13.17 2.75
N LYS A 39 11.63 13.94 2.76
CA LYS A 39 12.47 14.19 1.58
C LYS A 39 13.29 12.96 1.19
N THR A 40 13.79 12.17 2.15
CA THR A 40 14.50 10.91 1.88
C THR A 40 13.54 9.87 1.29
N THR A 41 12.31 9.77 1.81
CA THR A 41 11.25 8.93 1.24
C THR A 41 10.79 9.43 -0.13
N PHE A 42 10.80 10.74 -0.38
CA PHE A 42 10.50 11.34 -1.68
C PHE A 42 11.62 11.13 -2.72
N GLN A 43 12.84 10.78 -2.31
CA GLN A 43 13.97 10.56 -3.21
C GLN A 43 14.34 9.07 -3.38
N SER A 44 13.71 8.15 -2.65
CA SER A 44 14.01 6.72 -2.71
C SER A 44 13.44 6.02 -3.95
N SER A 45 12.34 6.52 -4.53
CA SER A 45 11.69 5.91 -5.70
C SER A 45 11.52 6.91 -6.85
N PRO A 46 11.87 6.56 -8.10
CA PRO A 46 11.64 7.40 -9.29
C PRO A 46 10.14 7.70 -9.51
N VAL A 47 9.26 6.95 -8.87
CA VAL A 47 7.80 7.10 -8.94
C VAL A 47 7.31 8.34 -8.19
N ASN A 48 8.08 8.90 -7.25
CA ASN A 48 7.65 10.04 -6.43
C ASN A 48 7.37 11.33 -7.21
N TRP A 49 7.90 11.46 -8.44
CA TRP A 49 7.49 12.53 -9.35
C TRP A 49 5.98 12.55 -9.59
N LEU A 50 5.32 11.39 -9.57
CA LEU A 50 3.88 11.27 -9.74
C LEU A 50 3.08 11.84 -8.55
N LEU A 51 3.69 12.20 -7.43
CA LEU A 51 2.97 12.84 -6.32
C LEU A 51 2.33 14.17 -6.72
N LEU A 52 2.80 14.79 -7.80
CA LEU A 52 2.13 15.95 -8.40
C LEU A 52 0.68 15.65 -8.83
N PHE A 53 0.35 14.40 -9.13
CA PHE A 53 -1.00 14.00 -9.53
C PHE A 53 -2.00 14.01 -8.38
N VAL A 54 -1.54 13.98 -7.12
CA VAL A 54 -2.42 14.03 -5.94
C VAL A 54 -3.18 15.38 -5.85
N PRO A 55 -2.50 16.54 -5.78
CA PRO A 55 -3.22 17.82 -5.79
C PRO A 55 -3.95 18.06 -7.10
N ILE A 56 -3.41 17.61 -8.25
CA ILE A 56 -4.08 17.74 -9.54
C ILE A 56 -5.39 16.97 -9.57
N GLY A 57 -5.44 15.73 -9.07
CA GLY A 57 -6.66 14.93 -9.02
C GLY A 57 -7.77 15.59 -8.22
N ILE A 58 -7.43 16.19 -7.07
CA ILE A 58 -8.37 16.95 -6.23
C ILE A 58 -8.87 18.20 -6.97
N LEU A 59 -7.98 18.91 -7.67
CA LEU A 59 -8.37 20.06 -8.48
C LEU A 59 -9.25 19.66 -9.66
N CYS A 60 -8.98 18.53 -10.33
CA CYS A 60 -9.78 18.01 -11.43
C CYS A 60 -11.24 17.76 -11.02
N GLU A 61 -11.45 17.16 -9.85
CA GLU A 61 -12.79 16.98 -9.28
C GLU A 61 -13.44 18.33 -8.95
N LYS A 62 -12.71 19.23 -8.29
CA LYS A 62 -13.23 20.55 -7.90
C LYS A 62 -13.67 21.40 -9.11
N PHE A 63 -12.96 21.30 -10.23
CA PHE A 63 -13.30 22.00 -11.48
C PHE A 63 -14.27 21.20 -12.36
N ASN A 64 -14.78 20.05 -11.90
CA ASN A 64 -15.65 19.15 -12.68
C ASN A 64 -15.08 18.81 -14.06
N LEU A 65 -13.77 18.56 -14.13
CA LEU A 65 -13.17 18.01 -15.35
C LEU A 65 -13.78 16.62 -15.61
N GLY A 66 -13.97 16.26 -16.88
CA GLY A 66 -14.75 15.08 -17.25
C GLY A 66 -14.29 13.78 -16.54
N PRO A 67 -15.17 12.77 -16.39
CA PRO A 67 -14.90 11.58 -15.56
C PRO A 67 -13.60 10.85 -15.91
N VAL A 68 -13.23 10.83 -17.20
CA VAL A 68 -11.98 10.23 -17.68
C VAL A 68 -10.76 10.96 -17.15
N ALA A 69 -10.78 12.29 -17.10
CA ALA A 69 -9.67 13.08 -16.59
C ALA A 69 -9.46 12.83 -15.09
N ILE A 70 -10.56 12.87 -14.31
CA ILE A 70 -10.55 12.56 -12.87
C ILE A 70 -10.00 11.15 -12.62
N PHE A 71 -10.45 10.17 -13.40
CA PHE A 71 -9.98 8.80 -13.28
C PHE A 71 -8.48 8.68 -13.55
N ILE A 72 -7.99 9.21 -14.69
CA ILE A 72 -6.57 9.11 -15.07
C ILE A 72 -5.68 9.81 -14.06
N THR A 73 -6.05 11.02 -13.60
CA THR A 73 -5.24 11.76 -12.62
C THR A 73 -5.17 11.03 -11.29
N ASN A 74 -6.29 10.48 -10.80
CA ASN A 74 -6.30 9.73 -9.54
C ASN A 74 -5.59 8.37 -9.69
N PHE A 75 -5.69 7.72 -10.85
CA PHE A 75 -4.96 6.50 -11.14
C PHE A 75 -3.44 6.71 -10.98
N PHE A 76 -2.88 7.75 -11.62
CA PHE A 76 -1.46 8.07 -11.46
C PHE A 76 -1.10 8.55 -10.05
N ALA A 77 -2.02 9.19 -9.33
CA ALA A 77 -1.80 9.59 -7.94
C ALA A 77 -1.68 8.40 -6.98
N ILE A 78 -2.38 7.29 -7.25
CA ILE A 78 -2.32 6.07 -6.41
C ILE A 78 -0.94 5.40 -6.48
N ILE A 79 -0.26 5.43 -7.63
CA ILE A 79 1.02 4.73 -7.83
C ILE A 79 2.10 5.14 -6.80
N PRO A 80 2.44 6.43 -6.61
CA PRO A 80 3.41 6.82 -5.60
C PRO A 80 2.88 6.66 -4.17
N LEU A 81 1.57 6.82 -3.94
CA LEU A 81 0.96 6.61 -2.62
C LEU A 81 1.11 5.15 -2.17
N ALA A 82 0.95 4.20 -3.09
CA ALA A 82 1.19 2.79 -2.83
C ALA A 82 2.65 2.53 -2.44
N SER A 83 3.60 3.10 -3.17
CA SER A 83 5.03 2.99 -2.85
C SER A 83 5.37 3.59 -1.48
N LEU A 84 4.77 4.73 -1.13
CA LEU A 84 4.97 5.38 0.15
C LEU A 84 4.39 4.55 1.31
N LEU A 85 3.21 3.98 1.12
CA LEU A 85 2.58 3.11 2.10
C LEU A 85 3.39 1.83 2.34
N ALA A 86 3.92 1.22 1.27
CA ALA A 86 4.78 0.04 1.37
C ALA A 86 6.05 0.34 2.19
N TYR A 87 6.75 1.44 1.86
CA TYR A 87 7.92 1.88 2.63
C TYR A 87 7.59 2.14 4.10
N ALA A 88 6.48 2.84 4.38
CA ALA A 88 6.05 3.09 5.76
C ALA A 88 5.72 1.80 6.52
N THR A 89 5.17 0.79 5.83
CA THR A 89 4.85 -0.52 6.42
C THR A 89 6.10 -1.30 6.77
N GLU A 90 7.11 -1.27 5.89
CA GLU A 90 8.41 -1.93 6.11
C GLU A 90 9.14 -1.33 7.31
N GLU A 91 9.29 0.00 7.35
CA GLU A 91 9.91 0.72 8.47
C GLU A 91 9.17 0.47 9.79
N LEU A 92 7.84 0.44 9.76
CA LEU A 92 7.04 0.13 10.94
C LEU A 92 7.26 -1.32 11.40
N GLY A 93 7.31 -2.28 10.47
CA GLY A 93 7.59 -3.68 10.76
C GLY A 93 8.95 -3.89 11.42
N GLU A 94 10.00 -3.27 10.87
CA GLU A 94 11.35 -3.32 11.41
C GLU A 94 11.43 -2.72 12.82
N SER A 95 10.70 -1.62 13.07
CA SER A 95 10.72 -0.95 14.37
C SER A 95 10.14 -1.77 15.53
N ILE A 96 9.23 -2.73 15.24
CA ILE A 96 8.49 -3.48 16.26
C ILE A 96 9.32 -4.65 16.86
N HIS A 97 10.46 -5.01 16.27
CA HIS A 97 11.34 -6.10 16.72
C HIS A 97 10.60 -7.43 16.97
N ASN A 98 9.55 -7.70 16.18
CA ASN A 98 8.78 -8.95 16.22
C ASN A 98 8.37 -9.36 14.80
N ASP A 99 8.98 -10.43 14.32
CA ASP A 99 8.80 -10.94 12.94
C ASP A 99 7.34 -11.33 12.64
N SER A 100 6.59 -11.81 13.63
CA SER A 100 5.18 -12.19 13.43
C SER A 100 4.29 -10.97 13.22
N ILE A 101 4.52 -9.89 13.99
CA ILE A 101 3.77 -8.64 13.85
C ILE A 101 4.19 -7.93 12.56
N ALA A 102 5.48 -7.90 12.24
CA ALA A 102 6.00 -7.36 10.98
C ALA A 102 5.39 -8.11 9.77
N GLY A 103 5.32 -9.44 9.83
CA GLY A 103 4.67 -10.27 8.82
C GLY A 103 3.18 -9.95 8.66
N LEU A 104 2.45 -9.77 9.76
CA LEU A 104 1.04 -9.39 9.73
C LEU A 104 0.83 -7.99 9.14
N LEU A 105 1.69 -7.03 9.47
CA LEU A 105 1.66 -5.69 8.89
C LEU A 105 1.88 -5.72 7.38
N ASN A 106 2.88 -6.48 6.91
CA ASN A 106 3.12 -6.62 5.48
C ASN A 106 1.97 -7.33 4.75
N ALA A 107 1.37 -8.36 5.36
CA ALA A 107 0.23 -9.05 4.77
C ALA A 107 -1.01 -8.14 4.62
N THR A 108 -1.21 -7.23 5.58
CA THR A 108 -2.37 -6.31 5.62
C THR A 108 -2.12 -5.02 4.84
N PHE A 109 -1.09 -4.25 5.20
CA PHE A 109 -0.79 -2.96 4.60
C PHE A 109 0.00 -3.06 3.30
N GLY A 110 0.78 -4.12 3.08
CA GLY A 110 1.46 -4.36 1.80
C GLY A 110 0.49 -4.55 0.63
N ASN A 111 -0.74 -5.02 0.91
CA ASN A 111 -1.82 -5.13 -0.07
C ASN A 111 -2.96 -4.11 0.15
N ALA A 112 -2.78 -3.12 1.02
CA ALA A 112 -3.88 -2.24 1.44
C ALA A 112 -4.48 -1.44 0.28
N VAL A 113 -3.69 -1.00 -0.69
CA VAL A 113 -4.22 -0.26 -1.85
C VAL A 113 -5.20 -1.11 -2.65
N GLU A 114 -4.85 -2.38 -2.89
CA GLU A 114 -5.71 -3.32 -3.60
C GLU A 114 -7.00 -3.58 -2.83
N VAL A 115 -6.90 -3.80 -1.51
CA VAL A 115 -8.07 -4.02 -0.64
C VAL A 115 -8.96 -2.78 -0.57
N ILE A 116 -8.40 -1.58 -0.41
CA ILE A 116 -9.16 -0.32 -0.32
C ILE A 116 -9.94 -0.08 -1.61
N VAL A 117 -9.29 -0.18 -2.77
CA VAL A 117 -9.95 0.02 -4.07
C VAL A 117 -11.04 -1.03 -4.28
N SER A 118 -10.77 -2.29 -3.92
CA SER A 118 -11.74 -3.38 -4.03
C SER A 118 -12.96 -3.18 -3.14
N VAL A 119 -12.79 -2.76 -1.89
CA VAL A 119 -13.89 -2.48 -0.98
C VAL A 119 -14.73 -1.30 -1.47
N ILE A 120 -14.11 -0.22 -1.95
CA ILE A 120 -14.82 0.94 -2.53
C ILE A 120 -15.63 0.51 -3.75
N ALA A 121 -15.04 -0.29 -4.65
CA ALA A 121 -15.71 -0.83 -5.83
C ALA A 121 -16.89 -1.75 -5.46
N LEU A 122 -16.70 -2.65 -4.49
CA LEU A 122 -17.78 -3.53 -3.98
C LEU A 122 -18.94 -2.72 -3.39
N LYS A 123 -18.66 -1.66 -2.62
CA LYS A 123 -19.71 -0.76 -2.10
C LYS A 123 -20.52 -0.07 -3.20
N GLN A 124 -19.97 0.02 -4.41
CA GLN A 124 -20.63 0.57 -5.60
C GLN A 124 -21.18 -0.54 -6.53
N ASN A 125 -21.29 -1.78 -6.04
CA ASN A 125 -21.71 -2.96 -6.80
C ASN A 125 -20.86 -3.25 -8.05
N GLN A 126 -19.60 -2.80 -8.08
CA GLN A 126 -18.66 -3.05 -9.17
C GLN A 126 -17.97 -4.41 -9.03
N ILE A 127 -18.75 -5.48 -8.94
CA ILE A 127 -18.24 -6.85 -8.69
C ILE A 127 -17.29 -7.30 -9.80
N THR A 128 -17.63 -7.04 -11.06
CA THR A 128 -16.79 -7.39 -12.22
C THR A 128 -15.43 -6.67 -12.17
N VAL A 129 -15.40 -5.41 -11.73
CA VAL A 129 -14.15 -4.65 -11.58
C VAL A 129 -13.25 -5.30 -10.52
N VAL A 130 -13.83 -5.71 -9.40
CA VAL A 130 -13.10 -6.35 -8.29
C VAL A 130 -12.56 -7.72 -8.69
N GLN A 131 -13.39 -8.54 -9.36
CA GLN A 131 -12.96 -9.84 -9.87
C GLN A 131 -11.83 -9.70 -10.91
N ALA A 132 -11.98 -8.74 -11.83
CA ALA A 132 -10.96 -8.46 -12.84
C ALA A 132 -9.67 -7.92 -12.22
N SER A 133 -9.75 -7.06 -11.20
CA SER A 133 -8.56 -6.49 -10.54
C SER A 133 -7.79 -7.54 -9.75
N MET A 134 -8.47 -8.46 -9.05
CA MET A 134 -7.85 -9.55 -8.28
C MET A 134 -7.10 -10.51 -9.21
N LEU A 135 -7.75 -10.96 -10.29
CA LEU A 135 -7.10 -11.79 -11.31
C LEU A 135 -5.96 -11.04 -12.01
N GLY A 136 -6.17 -9.75 -12.31
CA GLY A 136 -5.17 -8.88 -12.90
C GLY A 136 -3.93 -8.72 -12.02
N SER A 137 -4.08 -8.57 -10.70
CA SER A 137 -2.99 -8.46 -9.73
C SER A 137 -2.11 -9.72 -9.73
N ILE A 138 -2.74 -10.90 -9.68
CA ILE A 138 -2.06 -12.19 -9.79
C ILE A 138 -1.29 -12.28 -11.12
N LEU A 139 -1.97 -12.08 -12.26
CA LEU A 139 -1.35 -12.18 -13.58
C LEU A 139 -0.22 -11.16 -13.78
N SER A 140 -0.38 -9.94 -13.26
CA SER A 140 0.64 -8.90 -13.30
C SER A 140 1.90 -9.34 -12.57
N ASN A 141 1.77 -9.88 -11.35
CA ASN A 141 2.94 -10.34 -10.59
C ASN A 141 3.62 -11.55 -11.24
N LEU A 142 2.85 -12.48 -11.81
CA LEU A 142 3.39 -13.73 -12.38
C LEU A 142 3.98 -13.58 -13.77
N LEU A 143 3.42 -12.71 -14.61
CA LEU A 143 3.80 -12.61 -16.01
C LEU A 143 4.47 -11.27 -16.30
N LEU A 144 3.82 -10.16 -15.93
CA LEU A 144 4.32 -8.84 -16.28
C LEU A 144 5.57 -8.47 -15.48
N VAL A 145 5.49 -8.53 -14.14
CA VAL A 145 6.60 -8.20 -13.25
C VAL A 145 7.72 -9.21 -13.45
N LEU A 146 7.44 -10.52 -13.35
CA LEU A 146 8.44 -11.57 -13.56
C LEU A 146 9.11 -11.46 -14.95
N GLY A 147 8.33 -11.30 -16.02
CA GLY A 147 8.85 -11.13 -17.37
C GLY A 147 9.71 -9.87 -17.51
N SER A 148 9.29 -8.75 -16.91
CA SER A 148 10.09 -7.52 -16.89
C SER A 148 11.41 -7.69 -16.15
N CYS A 149 11.41 -8.44 -15.03
CA CYS A 149 12.63 -8.77 -14.28
C CYS A 149 13.61 -9.60 -15.11
N PHE A 150 13.12 -10.58 -15.89
CA PHE A 150 13.96 -11.37 -16.79
C PHE A 150 14.49 -10.56 -17.96
N ILE A 151 13.68 -9.66 -18.54
CA ILE A 151 14.13 -8.79 -19.64
C ILE A 151 15.21 -7.83 -19.12
N VAL A 152 14.92 -7.08 -18.05
CA VAL A 152 15.84 -6.07 -17.51
C VAL A 152 17.10 -6.71 -16.93
N GLY A 153 16.96 -7.82 -16.21
CA GLY A 153 18.09 -8.60 -15.72
C GLY A 153 18.92 -9.23 -16.84
N GLY A 154 18.24 -9.75 -17.86
CA GLY A 154 18.82 -10.39 -19.03
C GLY A 154 19.60 -9.46 -19.96
N ILE A 155 19.29 -8.15 -19.95
CA ILE A 155 20.07 -7.13 -20.67
C ILE A 155 21.52 -7.08 -20.16
N ARG A 156 21.72 -7.27 -18.85
CA ARG A 156 23.05 -7.16 -18.21
C ARG A 156 23.70 -8.53 -17.96
N PHE A 157 22.92 -9.56 -17.68
CA PHE A 157 23.42 -10.87 -17.27
C PHE A 157 22.87 -11.97 -18.20
N LYS A 158 23.73 -12.86 -18.67
CA LYS A 158 23.31 -14.00 -19.52
C LYS A 158 22.45 -15.01 -18.77
N GLU A 159 22.73 -15.19 -17.49
CA GLU A 159 22.00 -16.08 -16.57
C GLU A 159 21.85 -15.36 -15.23
N GLN A 160 20.70 -15.53 -14.58
CA GLN A 160 20.42 -14.96 -13.25
C GLN A 160 20.27 -16.11 -12.24
N PHE A 161 21.10 -16.10 -11.20
CA PHE A 161 21.01 -17.09 -10.13
C PHE A 161 20.00 -16.62 -9.06
N PHE A 162 19.09 -17.52 -8.70
CA PHE A 162 18.12 -17.32 -7.63
C PHE A 162 18.15 -18.52 -6.67
N ASN A 163 17.65 -18.33 -5.46
CA ASN A 163 17.51 -19.42 -4.50
C ASN A 163 16.45 -20.41 -5.00
N GLN A 164 16.90 -21.55 -5.53
CA GLN A 164 16.02 -22.56 -6.12
C GLN A 164 15.01 -23.10 -5.12
N THR A 165 15.41 -23.35 -3.88
CA THR A 165 14.53 -23.86 -2.83
C THR A 165 13.42 -22.87 -2.52
N ALA A 166 13.77 -21.60 -2.28
CA ALA A 166 12.79 -20.56 -1.98
C ALA A 166 11.82 -20.34 -3.15
N ALA A 167 12.33 -20.25 -4.38
CA ALA A 167 11.51 -20.07 -5.58
C ALA A 167 10.57 -21.26 -5.82
N GLN A 168 11.04 -22.49 -5.64
CA GLN A 168 10.20 -23.69 -5.78
C GLN A 168 9.12 -23.77 -4.71
N THR A 169 9.44 -23.48 -3.44
CA THR A 169 8.46 -23.47 -2.36
C THR A 169 7.40 -22.41 -2.57
N MET A 170 7.79 -21.17 -2.87
CA MET A 170 6.85 -20.07 -3.13
C MET A 170 6.01 -20.31 -4.38
N GLY A 171 6.61 -20.85 -5.45
CA GLY A 171 5.90 -21.20 -6.68
C GLY A 171 4.88 -22.33 -6.47
N SER A 172 5.19 -23.32 -5.63
CA SER A 172 4.28 -24.40 -5.29
C SER A 172 3.09 -23.90 -4.46
N LEU A 173 3.36 -23.06 -3.45
CA LEU A 173 2.31 -22.43 -2.63
C LEU A 173 1.37 -21.58 -3.50
N LEU A 174 1.95 -20.75 -4.37
CA LEU A 174 1.19 -19.94 -5.32
C LEU A 174 0.31 -20.80 -6.23
N ALA A 175 0.85 -21.89 -6.80
CA ALA A 175 0.09 -22.77 -7.69
C ALA A 175 -1.12 -23.37 -6.96
N VAL A 176 -0.93 -23.84 -5.73
CA VAL A 176 -2.03 -24.36 -4.90
C VAL A 176 -3.04 -23.26 -4.57
N SER A 177 -2.60 -22.06 -4.20
CA SER A 177 -3.48 -20.92 -3.91
C SER A 177 -4.31 -20.49 -5.12
N VAL A 178 -3.72 -20.42 -6.31
CA VAL A 178 -4.42 -20.05 -7.54
C VAL A 178 -5.42 -21.15 -7.94
N MET A 179 -5.06 -22.43 -7.80
CA MET A 179 -6.00 -23.53 -8.04
C MET A 179 -7.20 -23.48 -7.11
N ALA A 180 -6.98 -23.22 -5.81
CA ALA A 180 -8.06 -23.08 -4.84
C ALA A 180 -8.98 -21.90 -5.19
N LEU A 181 -8.42 -20.75 -5.57
CA LEU A 181 -9.17 -19.56 -5.99
C LEU A 181 -9.98 -19.79 -7.27
N LEU A 182 -9.46 -20.57 -8.23
CA LEU A 182 -10.13 -20.86 -9.49
C LEU A 182 -11.19 -21.97 -9.40
N LEU A 183 -11.25 -22.71 -8.30
CA LEU A 183 -12.13 -23.87 -8.15
C LEU A 183 -13.62 -23.51 -8.33
N PRO A 184 -14.18 -22.45 -7.69
CA PRO A 184 -15.58 -22.08 -7.91
C PRO A 184 -15.87 -21.66 -9.36
N ALA A 185 -14.92 -20.99 -10.01
CA ALA A 185 -15.04 -20.57 -11.41
C ALA A 185 -15.01 -21.76 -12.38
N ALA A 186 -14.10 -22.72 -12.18
CA ALA A 186 -14.02 -23.93 -12.97
C ALA A 186 -15.29 -24.80 -12.81
N PHE A 187 -15.83 -24.87 -11.59
CA PHE A 187 -17.09 -25.55 -11.31
C PHE A 187 -18.26 -24.88 -12.04
N TYR A 188 -18.36 -23.54 -11.98
CA TYR A 188 -19.38 -22.78 -12.71
C TYR A 188 -19.37 -23.05 -14.22
N LEU A 189 -18.18 -23.05 -14.83
CA LEU A 189 -18.02 -23.30 -16.27
C LEU A 189 -18.34 -24.73 -16.69
N SER A 190 -18.27 -25.69 -15.77
CA SER A 190 -18.52 -27.10 -16.03
C SER A 190 -20.01 -27.47 -15.91
N LEU A 191 -20.86 -26.57 -15.41
CA LEU A 191 -22.28 -26.81 -15.21
C LEU A 191 -23.10 -26.49 -16.48
N PRO A 192 -24.18 -27.24 -16.75
CA PRO A 192 -25.16 -26.88 -17.78
C PRO A 192 -25.79 -25.51 -17.47
N LYS A 193 -26.00 -24.66 -18.49
CA LYS A 193 -26.51 -23.28 -18.35
C LYS A 193 -27.97 -23.16 -17.86
N ASP A 194 -28.57 -24.25 -17.39
CA ASP A 194 -29.98 -24.29 -17.02
C ASP A 194 -30.12 -24.13 -15.50
N THR A 195 -30.91 -23.13 -15.08
CA THR A 195 -31.47 -22.84 -13.73
C THR A 195 -30.81 -21.75 -12.88
N ASN A 196 -31.60 -20.72 -12.55
CA ASN A 196 -31.37 -19.71 -11.50
C ASN A 196 -31.04 -20.32 -10.11
N ARG A 197 -31.44 -21.57 -9.83
CA ARG A 197 -31.10 -22.28 -8.57
C ARG A 197 -29.62 -22.64 -8.46
N LEU A 198 -28.84 -22.57 -9.55
CA LEU A 198 -27.40 -22.81 -9.49
C LEU A 198 -26.64 -21.57 -9.06
N GLU A 199 -27.11 -20.35 -9.36
CA GLU A 199 -26.43 -19.11 -9.00
C GLU A 199 -26.29 -18.95 -7.48
N ASP A 200 -27.37 -19.24 -6.73
CA ASP A 200 -27.34 -19.23 -5.26
C ASP A 200 -26.32 -20.26 -4.71
N LYS A 201 -26.27 -21.45 -5.33
CA LYS A 201 -25.31 -22.50 -4.93
C LYS A 201 -23.86 -22.14 -5.26
N ILE A 202 -23.62 -21.42 -6.36
CA ILE A 202 -22.30 -20.93 -6.74
C ILE A 202 -21.85 -19.83 -5.77
N LEU A 203 -22.77 -18.99 -5.32
CA LEU A 203 -22.49 -17.98 -4.31
C LEU A 203 -22.11 -18.63 -2.97
N ASP A 204 -22.85 -19.64 -2.54
CA ASP A 204 -22.54 -20.40 -1.32
C ASP A 204 -21.22 -21.15 -1.45
N LEU A 205 -20.95 -21.76 -2.61
CA LEU A 205 -19.66 -22.39 -2.89
C LEU A 205 -18.51 -21.36 -2.84
N SER A 206 -18.68 -20.20 -3.46
CA SER A 206 -17.66 -19.14 -3.47
C SER A 206 -17.38 -18.60 -2.07
N ARG A 207 -18.43 -18.44 -1.24
CA ARG A 207 -18.29 -18.05 0.17
C ARG A 207 -17.60 -19.16 0.98
N GLY A 208 -17.97 -20.41 0.76
CA GLY A 208 -17.35 -21.56 1.41
C GLY A 208 -15.87 -21.74 1.07
N THR A 209 -15.48 -21.48 -0.18
CA THR A 209 -14.06 -21.52 -0.60
C THR A 209 -13.23 -20.36 -0.04
N SER A 210 -13.87 -19.24 0.35
CA SER A 210 -13.18 -18.08 0.91
C SER A 210 -12.89 -18.15 2.42
N ILE A 211 -13.48 -19.13 3.13
CA ILE A 211 -13.31 -19.35 4.58
C ILE A 211 -12.24 -20.42 4.79
#